data_AF-A0A1E4ELI8-F1
#
_entry.id   AF-A0A1E4ELI8-F1
#
_cell.length_a   1.000
_cell.length_b   1.000
_cell.length_c   1.000
_cell.angle_alpha   90.00
_cell.angle_beta   90.00
_cell.angle_gamma   90.00
#
_symmetry.space_group_name_H-M   'P 1'
#
loop_
_entity.id
_entity.type
_entity.pdbx_description
1 polymer ?
#
loop_
_entity_poly.entity_id
_entity_poly.type
_entity_poly.pdbx_seq_one_letter_code
_entity_poly.pdbx_strand_id
1 'polypeptide(L)' 'MRDSFREGGLGWGLSFESTLPALRIDYIWHSPELSCLNFETTGSLSSDHMPILADFRDL' A
#
# COMPACT_ATOMS: atom_id res chain seq x y z
N MET A 1 -5.51 -1.17 -14.86
CA MET A 1 -5.14 -1.52 -13.47
C MET A 1 -5.03 -0.24 -12.67
N ARG A 2 -5.36 -0.26 -11.38
CA ARG A 2 -5.28 0.86 -10.44
C ARG A 2 -4.32 0.51 -9.29
N ASP A 3 -3.62 1.51 -8.77
CA ASP A 3 -2.69 1.39 -7.63
C ASP A 3 -3.48 1.60 -6.33
N SER A 4 -3.52 0.56 -5.48
CA SER A 4 -4.32 0.54 -4.25
C SER A 4 -3.92 1.64 -3.27
N PHE A 5 -2.63 2.00 -3.23
CA PHE A 5 -2.15 3.10 -2.39
C PHE A 5 -2.72 4.45 -2.83
N ARG A 6 -2.87 4.65 -4.14
CA ARG A 6 -3.40 5.91 -4.70
C ARG A 6 -4.92 6.01 -4.54
N GLU A 7 -5.62 4.87 -4.51
CA GLU A 7 -7.08 4.83 -4.43
C GLU A 7 -7.57 4.83 -2.97
N GLY A 8 -7.02 3.97 -2.11
CA GLY A 8 -7.47 3.78 -0.72
C GLY A 8 -6.50 4.26 0.36
N GLY A 9 -5.35 4.83 0.00
CA GLY A 9 -4.32 5.24 0.96
C GLY A 9 -4.47 6.67 1.48
N LEU A 10 -3.86 6.94 2.65
CA LEU A 10 -3.88 8.26 3.31
C LEU A 10 -2.65 9.13 3.02
N GLY A 11 -1.84 8.77 2.02
CA GLY A 11 -0.65 9.53 1.61
C GLY A 11 0.66 9.18 2.33
N TRP A 12 0.62 8.25 3.29
CA TRP A 12 1.81 7.71 3.97
C TRP A 12 2.04 6.27 3.50
N GLY A 13 3.04 6.05 2.64
CA GLY A 13 3.23 4.78 1.92
C GLY A 13 4.65 4.25 1.99
N LEU A 14 5.43 4.64 2.99
CA LEU A 14 6.75 4.04 3.23
C LEU A 14 6.55 2.53 3.36
N SER A 15 7.24 1.74 2.55
CA SER A 15 7.16 0.27 2.62
C SER A 15 8.52 -0.37 2.89
N PHE A 16 9.58 0.43 2.99
CA PHE A 16 10.93 -0.01 3.23
C PHE A 16 11.63 0.90 4.23
N GLU A 17 12.36 0.33 5.17
CA GLU A 17 13.15 1.09 6.13
C GLU A 17 14.28 1.85 5.41
N SER A 18 14.14 3.17 5.29
CA SER A 18 15.09 4.00 4.55
C SER A 18 15.32 5.33 5.24
N THR A 19 16.55 5.85 5.09
CA THR A 19 16.87 7.25 5.38
C THR A 19 16.30 8.20 4.32
N LEU A 20 15.87 7.68 3.17
CA LEU A 20 15.15 8.43 2.16
C LEU A 20 13.67 8.58 2.58
N PRO A 21 13.12 9.81 2.61
CA PRO A 21 11.73 10.00 2.99
C PRO A 21 10.80 9.29 2.00
N ALA A 22 9.87 8.49 2.54
CA ALA A 22 8.75 7.89 1.81
C ALA A 22 9.13 6.95 0.64
N LEU A 23 10.20 6.14 0.77
CA LEU A 23 10.50 5.10 -0.21
C LEU A 23 9.40 4.01 -0.23
N ARG A 24 8.69 3.91 -1.35
CA ARG A 24 7.64 2.91 -1.60
C ARG A 24 8.03 2.00 -2.75
N ILE A 25 8.39 0.77 -2.43
CA ILE A 25 8.82 -0.25 -3.40
C ILE A 25 7.87 -1.45 -3.46
N ASP A 26 6.89 -1.51 -2.56
CA ASP A 26 5.85 -2.55 -2.53
C ASP A 26 4.52 -2.00 -3.08
N TYR A 27 3.86 -2.78 -3.94
CA TYR A 27 2.66 -2.34 -4.66
C TYR A 27 1.60 -3.44 -4.70
N ILE A 28 0.34 -3.04 -4.51
CA ILE A 28 -0.83 -3.87 -4.82
C ILE A 28 -1.58 -3.18 -5.96
N TRP A 29 -1.66 -3.83 -7.12
CA TRP A 29 -2.44 -3.37 -8.26
C TRP A 29 -3.70 -4.21 -8.38
N HIS A 30 -4.82 -3.57 -8.74
CA HIS A 30 -6.09 -4.26 -8.96
C HIS A 30 -6.73 -3.87 -10.29
N SER A 31 -7.72 -4.66 -10.70
CA SER A 31 -8.50 -4.40 -11.90
C SER A 31 -9.55 -3.30 -11.66
N PRO A 32 -10.05 -2.63 -12.71
CA PRO A 32 -11.03 -1.55 -12.57
C PRO A 32 -12.38 -1.97 -11.97
N GLU A 33 -12.70 -3.27 -11.98
CA GLU A 33 -13.92 -3.88 -11.45
C GLU A 33 -13.91 -3.97 -9.91
N LEU A 34 -12.75 -3.76 -9.29
CA LEU A 34 -12.58 -3.66 -7.84
C LEU A 34 -12.41 -2.19 -7.44
N SER A 35 -12.92 -1.84 -6.27
CA SER A 35 -12.63 -0.58 -5.58
C SER A 35 -11.81 -0.85 -4.32
N CYS A 36 -10.73 -0.10 -4.16
CA CYS A 36 -9.89 -0.13 -2.96
C CYS A 36 -10.53 0.78 -1.89
N LEU A 37 -10.90 0.21 -0.75
CA LEU A 37 -11.56 0.93 0.34
C LEU A 37 -10.57 1.54 1.34
N ASN A 38 -9.47 0.83 1.55
CA ASN A 38 -8.44 1.18 2.51
C ASN A 38 -7.11 0.62 2.03
N PHE A 39 -6.04 1.36 2.29
CA PHE A 39 -4.67 0.90 2.11
C PHE A 39 -3.82 1.38 3.27
N GLU A 40 -3.12 0.46 3.92
CA GLU A 40 -2.23 0.77 5.04
C GLU A 40 -0.88 0.08 4.93
N THR A 41 0.15 0.74 5.45
CA THR A 41 1.42 0.11 5.75
C THR A 41 1.49 -0.14 7.26
N THR A 42 1.75 -1.38 7.66
CA THR A 42 1.85 -1.76 9.08
C THR A 42 3.32 -1.88 9.51
N GLY A 43 3.61 -1.49 10.76
CA GLY A 43 4.95 -1.61 11.32
C GLY A 43 5.25 -3.05 11.73
N SER A 44 6.29 -3.64 11.13
CA SER A 44 6.86 -4.93 11.54
C SER A 44 8.38 -4.78 11.68
N LEU A 45 8.97 -5.41 12.70
CA LEU A 45 10.42 -5.46 12.89
C LEU A 45 11.03 -6.77 12.36
N SER A 46 10.25 -7.59 11.66
CA SER A 46 10.71 -8.90 11.17
C SER A 46 11.36 -8.85 9.78
N SER A 47 11.33 -7.70 9.11
CA SER A 47 11.95 -7.45 7.81
C SER A 47 12.27 -5.95 7.68
N ASP A 48 13.20 -5.63 6.78
CA ASP A 48 13.44 -4.29 6.25
C ASP A 48 12.30 -3.75 5.37
N HIS A 49 11.38 -4.63 4.94
CA HIS A 49 10.10 -4.26 4.33
C HIS A 49 8.97 -4.23 5.36
N MET A 50 8.17 -3.16 5.30
CA MET A 50 6.92 -3.06 6.02
C MET A 50 5.78 -3.69 5.21
N PRO A 51 4.93 -4.54 5.82
CA PRO A 51 3.78 -5.10 5.13
C PRO A 51 2.79 -4.02 4.66
N ILE A 52 2.27 -4.19 3.44
CA ILE A 52 1.19 -3.37 2.89
C ILE A 52 -0.09 -4.19 2.79
N LEU A 53 -1.22 -3.58 3.13
CA LEU A 53 -2.54 -4.21 3.11
C LEU A 53 -3.50 -3.36 2.29
N ALA A 54 -4.45 -4.02 1.62
CA ALA A 54 -5.50 -3.37 0.85
C ALA A 54 -6.82 -4.12 1.02
N ASP A 55 -7.89 -3.39 1.31
CA ASP A 55 -9.25 -3.91 1.41
C ASP A 55 -10.03 -3.62 0.13
N PHE A 56 -10.64 -4.65 -0.47
CA PHE A 56 -11.35 -4.52 -1.75
C PHE A 56 -12.84 -4.81 -1.64
N ARG A 57 -13.59 -4.18 -2.53
CA ARG A 57 -15.01 -4.40 -2.79
C ARG A 57 -15.23 -4.49 -4.30
N ASP A 58 -16.11 -5.39 -4.73
CA ASP A 58 -16.62 -5.40 -6.11
C ASP A 58 -17.48 -4.15 -6.37
N LEU A 59 -17.35 -3.55 -7.56
CA LEU A 59 -18.20 -2.43 -8.00
C LEU A 59 -19.60 -2.86 -8.43
#